data_AF-A0A1G3AMS7-F1
#
_entry.id   AF-A0A1G3AMS7-F1
#
_cell.length_a   1.000
_cell.length_b   1.000
_cell.length_c   1.000
_cell.angle_alpha   90.00
_cell.angle_beta   90.00
_cell.angle_gamma   90.00
#
_symmetry.space_group_name_H-M   'P 1'
#
loop_
_entity.id
_entity.type
_entity.pdbx_description
1 polymer ?
#
loop_
_entity_poly.entity_id
_entity_poly.type
_entity_poly.pdbx_seq_one_letter_code
_entity_poly.pdbx_strand_id
1 'polypeptide(L)'
;MQIKSFIFYFMLGGTIVSLVTFIGSQGKGLLAAFVATFPIMTVLTFALIYSKAGQAATVNYAKGLLFMTPPWIIYVLCLIFLLPRLGFVKSLIVGVTTYMVLAGIVSIFVKYLWKG
;
A
#
# COMPACT_ATOMS: atom_id res chain seq x y z
N MET A 1 11.58 0.87 19.40
CA MET A 1 11.86 1.94 18.41
C MET A 1 12.03 3.23 19.18
N GLN A 2 13.04 4.05 18.92
CA GLN A 2 13.24 5.30 19.67
C GLN A 2 12.14 6.33 19.33
N ILE A 3 11.69 7.13 20.31
CA ILE A 3 10.60 8.12 20.14
C ILE A 3 10.88 9.11 19.01
N LYS A 4 12.16 9.47 18.80
CA LYS A 4 12.61 10.36 17.72
C LYS A 4 12.34 9.79 16.34
N SER A 5 12.60 8.49 16.14
CA SER A 5 12.30 7.80 14.88
C SER A 5 10.80 7.73 14.62
N PHE A 6 10.00 7.56 15.68
CA PHE A 6 8.55 7.54 15.57
C PHE A 6 7.98 8.88 15.08
N ILE A 7 8.40 9.99 15.70
CA ILE A 7 7.98 11.34 15.29
C ILE A 7 8.37 11.61 13.83
N PHE A 8 9.59 11.23 13.44
CA PHE A 8 10.06 11.40 12.06
C PHE A 8 9.19 10.63 11.04
N TYR A 9 8.89 9.35 11.29
CA TYR A 9 8.04 8.56 10.40
C TYR A 9 6.60 9.09 10.35
N PHE A 10 6.07 9.57 11.48
CA PHE A 10 4.74 10.18 11.53
C PHE A 10 4.68 11.45 10.68
N MET A 11 5.67 12.36 10.82
CA MET A 11 5.74 13.58 10.01
C MET A 11 5.90 13.28 8.52
N LEU A 12 6.72 12.29 8.16
CA LEU A 12 6.86 11.86 6.76
C LEU A 12 5.52 11.37 6.19
N GLY A 13 4.84 10.47 6.90
CA GLY A 13 3.54 9.95 6.48
C GLY A 13 2.49 11.05 6.36
N GLY A 14 2.36 11.92 7.38
CA GLY A 14 1.41 13.02 7.39
C GLY A 14 1.66 14.04 6.27
N THR A 15 2.93 14.32 5.95
CA THR A 15 3.31 15.21 4.85
C THR A 15 2.89 14.62 3.50
N ILE A 16 3.18 13.33 3.26
CA ILE A 16 2.79 12.65 2.02
C ILE A 16 1.27 12.67 1.87
N VAL A 17 0.52 12.29 2.90
CA VAL A 17 -0.96 12.28 2.85
C VAL A 17 -1.51 13.68 2.57
N SER A 18 -0.96 14.70 3.22
CA SER A 18 -1.38 16.09 3.02
C SER A 18 -1.09 16.58 1.59
N LEU A 19 0.09 16.29 1.06
CA LEU A 19 0.47 16.66 -0.31
C LEU A 19 -0.41 15.97 -1.36
N VAL A 20 -0.62 14.66 -1.23
CA VAL A 20 -1.49 13.89 -2.12
C VAL A 20 -2.90 14.45 -2.11
N THR A 21 -3.42 14.77 -0.92
CA THR A 21 -4.77 15.34 -0.77
C THR A 21 -4.87 16.72 -1.40
N PHE A 22 -3.87 17.58 -1.17
CA PHE A 22 -3.81 18.93 -1.74
C PHE A 22 -3.70 18.93 -3.26
N ILE A 23 -2.90 18.03 -3.84
CA ILE A 23 -2.76 17.90 -5.29
C ILE A 23 -4.03 17.27 -5.89
N GLY A 24 -4.58 16.25 -5.22
CA GLY A 24 -5.78 15.55 -5.66
C GLY A 24 -7.02 16.46 -5.67
N SER A 25 -7.16 17.33 -4.67
CA SER A 25 -8.27 18.28 -4.60
C SER A 25 -8.25 19.36 -5.69
N GLN A 26 -7.10 19.59 -6.33
CA GLN A 26 -6.96 20.46 -7.50
C GLN A 26 -7.32 19.77 -8.83
N GLY A 27 -7.85 18.54 -8.79
CA GLY A 27 -8.16 17.77 -10.00
C GLY A 27 -6.96 17.13 -10.70
N LYS A 28 -5.75 17.26 -10.14
CA LYS A 28 -4.51 16.68 -10.68
C LYS A 28 -4.34 15.22 -10.26
N GLY A 29 -5.29 14.37 -10.66
CA GLY A 29 -5.38 12.98 -10.20
C GLY A 29 -4.13 12.13 -10.45
N LEU A 30 -3.52 12.22 -11.64
CA LEU A 30 -2.31 11.46 -11.98
C LEU A 30 -1.10 11.89 -11.13
N LEU A 31 -0.93 13.20 -10.91
CA LEU A 31 0.16 13.72 -10.08
C LEU A 31 -0.04 13.31 -8.62
N ALA A 32 -1.27 13.38 -8.11
CA ALA A 32 -1.60 12.91 -6.76
C ALA A 32 -1.29 11.42 -6.60
N ALA A 33 -1.66 10.59 -7.59
CA ALA A 33 -1.36 9.16 -7.61
C ALA A 33 0.16 8.89 -7.68
N PHE A 34 0.91 9.64 -8.49
CA PHE A 34 2.36 9.56 -8.54
C PHE A 34 3.00 9.84 -7.17
N VAL A 35 2.59 10.93 -6.50
CA VAL A 35 3.11 11.27 -5.16
C VAL A 35 2.71 10.20 -4.14
N ALA A 36 1.48 9.67 -4.21
CA ALA A 36 1.00 8.62 -3.30
C ALA A 36 1.73 7.28 -3.47
N THR A 37 2.15 6.97 -4.70
CA THR A 37 2.85 5.72 -5.05
C THR A 37 4.36 5.85 -5.03
N PHE A 38 4.88 7.04 -4.77
CA PHE A 38 6.31 7.28 -4.72
C PHE A 38 6.95 6.41 -3.60
N PRO A 39 7.98 5.59 -3.89
CA PRO A 39 8.34 4.46 -3.05
C PRO A 39 9.17 4.83 -1.82
N ILE A 40 8.94 5.98 -1.17
CA ILE A 40 9.70 6.42 0.01
C ILE A 40 9.60 5.39 1.14
N MET A 41 8.38 5.02 1.52
CA MET A 41 8.15 4.08 2.60
C MET A 41 8.72 2.70 2.25
N THR A 42 8.51 2.26 1.01
CA THR A 42 9.02 0.99 0.51
C THR A 42 10.56 0.93 0.53
N VAL A 43 11.25 1.98 0.08
CA VAL A 43 12.72 2.08 0.12
C VAL A 43 13.23 2.03 1.56
N LEU A 44 12.61 2.79 2.48
CA LEU A 44 12.97 2.75 3.89
C LEU A 44 12.76 1.35 4.49
N THR A 45 11.64 0.70 4.18
CA THR A 45 11.36 -0.66 4.65
C THR A 45 12.36 -1.66 4.08
N PHE A 46 12.73 -1.57 2.80
CA PHE A 46 13.77 -2.41 2.21
C PHE A 46 15.13 -2.24 2.91
N ALA A 47 15.56 -1.00 3.17
CA ALA A 47 16.82 -0.72 3.87
C ALA A 47 16.80 -1.25 5.31
N LEU A 48 15.68 -1.10 6.02
CA LEU A 48 15.52 -1.60 7.38
C LEU A 48 15.48 -3.13 7.45
N ILE A 49 14.81 -3.79 6.49
CA ILE A 49 14.80 -5.26 6.43
C ILE A 49 16.19 -5.77 6.08
N TYR A 50 16.84 -5.19 5.07
CA TYR A 50 18.18 -5.59 4.65
C TYR A 50 19.20 -5.46 5.78
N SER A 51 19.20 -4.32 6.49
CA SER A 51 20.12 -4.10 7.61
C SER A 51 19.88 -5.04 8.80
N LYS A 52 18.66 -5.56 9.00
CA LYS A 52 18.32 -6.42 10.14
C LYS A 52 18.32 -7.91 9.85
N ALA A 53 17.98 -8.30 8.63
CA ALA A 53 17.68 -9.69 8.27
C ALA A 53 18.33 -10.14 6.95
N GLY A 54 19.10 -9.26 6.29
CA GLY A 54 19.88 -9.57 5.09
C GLY A 54 19.06 -9.78 3.82
N GLN A 55 19.77 -10.14 2.75
CA GLN A 55 19.25 -10.21 1.38
C GLN A 55 18.03 -11.14 1.23
N ALA A 56 18.06 -12.33 1.81
CA ALA A 56 16.98 -13.32 1.63
C ALA A 56 15.63 -12.80 2.15
N ALA A 57 15.62 -12.16 3.32
CA ALA A 57 14.42 -11.54 3.89
C ALA A 57 13.92 -10.36 3.04
N THR A 58 14.83 -9.53 2.53
CA THR A 58 14.54 -8.41 1.63
C THR A 58 13.88 -8.89 0.33
N VAL A 59 14.41 -9.94 -0.30
CA VAL A 59 13.84 -10.52 -1.53
C VAL A 59 12.48 -11.15 -1.27
N ASN A 60 12.31 -11.86 -0.14
CA ASN A 60 11.02 -12.43 0.23
C ASN A 60 9.96 -11.34 0.45
N TYR A 61 10.33 -10.21 1.07
CA TYR A 61 9.46 -9.05 1.19
C TYR A 61 9.11 -8.44 -0.18
N ALA A 62 10.07 -8.30 -1.10
CA ALA A 62 9.81 -7.82 -2.46
C ALA A 62 8.81 -8.70 -3.21
N LYS A 63 8.98 -10.02 -3.13
CA LYS A 63 8.04 -11.00 -3.70
C LYS A 63 6.65 -10.86 -3.06
N GLY A 64 6.60 -10.71 -1.74
CA GLY A 64 5.36 -10.45 -1.01
C GLY A 64 4.62 -9.20 -1.51
N LEU A 65 5.35 -8.10 -1.76
CA LEU A 65 4.77 -6.89 -2.36
C LEU A 65 4.19 -7.18 -3.74
N LEU A 66 4.91 -7.90 -4.61
CA LEU A 66 4.42 -8.26 -5.94
C LEU A 66 3.12 -9.07 -5.88
N PHE A 67 3.01 -10.03 -4.96
CA PHE A 67 1.79 -10.82 -4.78
C PHE A 67 0.62 -10.00 -4.22
N MET A 68 0.90 -8.94 -3.46
CA MET A 68 -0.14 -8.05 -2.92
C MET A 68 -0.60 -6.96 -3.91
N THR A 69 0.13 -6.76 -5.01
CA THR A 69 -0.25 -5.80 -6.05
C THR A 69 -1.59 -6.11 -6.72
N PRO A 70 -1.91 -7.35 -7.14
CA PRO A 70 -3.21 -7.65 -7.75
C PRO A 70 -4.43 -7.35 -6.84
N PRO A 71 -4.44 -7.75 -5.54
CA PRO A 71 -5.48 -7.30 -4.60
C PRO A 71 -5.63 -5.77 -4.54
N TRP A 72 -4.51 -5.04 -4.54
CA TRP A 72 -4.52 -3.58 -4.53
C TRP A 72 -5.11 -2.99 -5.82
N ILE A 73 -4.78 -3.54 -6.99
CA ILE A 73 -5.36 -3.11 -8.26
C ILE A 73 -6.89 -3.31 -8.23
N ILE A 74 -7.35 -4.47 -7.75
CA ILE A 74 -8.79 -4.76 -7.65
C ILE A 74 -9.49 -3.78 -6.71
N TYR A 75 -8.87 -3.43 -5.58
CA TYR A 75 -9.37 -2.38 -4.68
C TYR A 75 -9.55 -1.04 -5.39
N VAL A 76 -8.56 -0.58 -6.16
CA VAL A 76 -8.67 0.67 -6.92
C VAL A 76 -9.77 0.59 -7.98
N LEU A 77 -9.91 -0.55 -8.66
CA LEU A 77 -11.00 -0.78 -9.60
C LEU A 77 -12.38 -0.71 -8.92
N CYS A 78 -12.52 -1.28 -7.71
CA CYS A 78 -13.72 -1.13 -6.91
C CYS A 78 -14.06 0.35 -6.69
N LEU A 79 -13.08 1.19 -6.32
CA LEU A 79 -13.33 2.62 -6.16
C LEU A 79 -13.75 3.28 -7.48
N ILE A 80 -13.05 3.01 -8.60
CA ILE A 80 -13.37 3.59 -9.91
C ILE A 80 -14.83 3.28 -10.31
N PHE A 81 -15.29 2.05 -10.13
CA PHE A 81 -16.63 1.64 -10.58
C PHE A 81 -17.74 1.91 -9.56
N LEU A 82 -17.45 1.88 -8.27
CA LEU A 82 -18.47 1.99 -7.23
C LEU A 82 -18.68 3.44 -6.78
N LEU A 83 -17.66 4.32 -6.80
CA LEU A 83 -17.83 5.71 -6.36
C LEU A 83 -19.03 6.40 -7.03
N PRO A 84 -19.17 6.32 -8.38
CA PRO A 84 -20.29 6.98 -9.07
C PRO A 84 -21.66 6.34 -8.78
N ARG A 85 -21.69 5.11 -8.25
CA ARG A 85 -22.91 4.30 -8.10
C ARG A 85 -23.43 4.24 -6.66
N LEU A 86 -22.53 4.13 -5.69
CA LEU A 86 -22.86 3.87 -4.28
C LEU A 86 -22.46 5.03 -3.35
N GLY A 87 -21.77 6.04 -3.88
CA GLY A 87 -21.17 7.11 -3.09
C GLY A 87 -19.89 6.68 -2.35
N PHE A 88 -19.24 7.62 -1.68
CA PHE A 88 -17.89 7.44 -1.13
C PHE A 88 -17.80 6.34 -0.06
N VAL A 89 -18.60 6.44 1.01
CA VAL A 89 -18.47 5.56 2.19
C VAL A 89 -18.71 4.10 1.84
N LYS A 90 -19.79 3.80 1.10
CA LYS A 90 -20.12 2.42 0.70
C LYS A 90 -19.05 1.84 -0.23
N SER A 91 -18.55 2.63 -1.17
CA SER A 91 -17.48 2.20 -2.08
C SER A 91 -16.19 1.89 -1.33
N LEU A 92 -15.86 2.70 -0.32
CA LEU A 92 -14.67 2.50 0.51
C LEU A 92 -14.78 1.21 1.33
N ILE A 93 -15.94 0.96 1.98
CA ILE A 93 -16.18 -0.28 2.73
C ILE A 93 -16.03 -1.49 1.81
N VAL A 94 -16.73 -1.51 0.67
CA VAL A 94 -16.67 -2.63 -0.27
C VAL A 94 -15.25 -2.84 -0.81
N GLY A 95 -14.56 -1.76 -1.17
CA GLY A 95 -13.18 -1.83 -1.65
C GLY A 95 -12.24 -2.42 -0.59
N VAL A 96 -12.26 -1.90 0.63
CA VAL A 96 -11.39 -2.37 1.72
C VAL A 96 -11.69 -3.83 2.06
N THR A 97 -12.96 -4.22 2.17
CA THR A 97 -13.33 -5.61 2.42
C THR A 97 -12.86 -6.53 1.29
N THR A 98 -13.01 -6.10 0.03
CA THR A 98 -12.53 -6.86 -1.14
C THR A 98 -11.01 -7.05 -1.10
N TYR A 99 -10.26 -5.99 -0.77
CA TYR A 99 -8.82 -6.07 -0.58
C TYR A 99 -8.45 -7.10 0.49
N MET A 100 -9.07 -7.03 1.66
CA MET A 100 -8.76 -7.92 2.79
C MET A 100 -9.01 -9.39 2.45
N VAL A 101 -10.12 -9.69 1.77
CA VAL A 101 -10.45 -11.06 1.33
C VAL A 101 -9.41 -11.57 0.33
N LEU A 102 -9.10 -10.78 -0.70
CA LEU A 102 -8.16 -11.19 -1.75
C LEU A 102 -6.72 -11.30 -1.21
N ALA A 103 -6.28 -10.36 -0.39
CA ALA A 103 -4.98 -10.42 0.27
C ALA A 103 -4.87 -11.66 1.18
N GLY A 104 -5.96 -12.03 1.87
CA GLY A 104 -6.04 -13.28 2.65
C GLY A 104 -5.88 -14.52 1.78
N ILE A 105 -6.60 -14.60 0.66
CA ILE A 105 -6.50 -15.71 -0.31
C ILE A 105 -5.07 -15.82 -0.87
N VAL A 106 -4.50 -14.70 -1.31
CA VAL A 106 -3.12 -14.64 -1.82
C VAL A 106 -2.14 -15.11 -0.76
N SER A 107 -2.29 -14.67 0.49
CA SER A 107 -1.41 -15.07 1.59
C SER A 107 -1.43 -16.58 1.84
N ILE A 108 -2.61 -17.21 1.75
CA ILE A 108 -2.76 -18.66 1.85
C ILE A 108 -2.04 -19.34 0.68
N PHE A 109 -2.27 -18.88 -0.55
CA PHE A 109 -1.68 -19.45 -1.76
C PHE A 109 -0.15 -19.36 -1.75
N VAL A 110 0.40 -18.19 -1.41
CA VAL A 110 1.84 -17.96 -1.30
C VAL A 110 2.47 -18.84 -0.23
N LYS A 111 1.78 -19.06 0.91
CA LYS A 111 2.25 -19.97 1.97
C LYS A 111 2.36 -21.41 1.47
N TYR A 112 1.48 -21.85 0.58
CA TYR A 112 1.58 -23.18 -0.04
C TYR A 112 2.71 -23.25 -1.05
N LEU A 113 2.89 -22.23 -1.90
CA LEU A 113 3.97 -22.18 -2.89
C LEU A 113 5.37 -22.17 -2.29
N TRP A 114 5.57 -21.55 -1.13
CA TRP A 114 6.89 -21.44 -0.50
C TRP A 114 7.29 -22.64 0.38
N LYS A 115 6.35 -23.56 0.63
CA LYS A 115 6.60 -24.80 1.38
C LYS A 115 7.01 -25.98 0.51
N GLY A 116 6.87 -25.87 -0.82
CA GLY A 116 7.40 -26.83 -1.80
C GLY A 116 8.77 -26.40 -2.30
#